data_AF-A0A2V6NC45-F1
#
_entry.id   AF-A0A2V6NC45-F1
#
_cell.length_a   1.000
_cell.length_b   1.000
_cell.length_c   1.000
_cell.angle_alpha   90.00
_cell.angle_beta   90.00
_cell.angle_gamma   90.00
#
_symmetry.space_group_name_H-M   'P 1'
#
loop_
_entity.id
_entity.type
_entity.pdbx_description
1 polymer ?
#
loop_
_entity_poly.entity_id
_entity_poly.type
_entity_poly.pdbx_seq_one_letter_code
_entity_poly.pdbx_strand_id
1 'polypeptide(L)'
;MQFPFPQKFFHDLLQNAFPQAEATNLFDQEVMTWRIMKDLPRLATRPEFAAISHYLRGERTELRAYELARRIAHAFDQYLVFRPKMILDWDAGEGNEWQPILWRQLQQAAPGQHQAALGLRLIDALKRDRAPVPERVSIFGISTLPPFYISLIGEISARCPVHLFVMEPTPLWWGDIRSKREKARAKQPELFGFDEEDPGDNELLGANGKVGRDFLNLMAELTPVAEDEDFVSPAGKEFGPATLLLEIQRDIFELNSGPAKVKRS
;
A
#
# COMPACT_ATOMS: atom_id res chain seq x y z
N MET A 1 -17.65 0.38 21.00
CA MET A 1 -17.02 -0.22 19.80
C MET A 1 -16.88 0.88 18.76
N GLN A 2 -15.70 1.05 18.16
CA GLN A 2 -15.42 2.08 17.15
C GLN A 2 -15.01 1.38 15.84
N PHE A 3 -15.34 1.98 14.69
CA PHE A 3 -15.01 1.48 13.35
C PHE A 3 -14.20 2.50 12.55
N PRO A 4 -12.98 2.86 13.00
CA PRO A 4 -12.14 3.80 12.28
C PRO A 4 -11.60 3.16 10.99
N PHE A 5 -11.43 3.98 9.95
CA PHE A 5 -10.57 3.60 8.82
C PHE A 5 -9.13 3.36 9.31
N PRO A 6 -8.33 2.50 8.65
CA PRO A 6 -6.97 2.19 9.08
C PRO A 6 -6.11 3.44 9.31
N GLN A 7 -6.14 4.40 8.40
CA GLN A 7 -5.38 5.65 8.54
C GLN A 7 -5.74 6.42 9.82
N LYS A 8 -7.03 6.50 10.16
CA LYS A 8 -7.47 7.14 11.40
C LYS A 8 -7.02 6.36 12.64
N PHE A 9 -7.15 5.03 12.61
CA PHE A 9 -6.68 4.17 13.70
C PHE A 9 -5.19 4.39 14.00
N PHE A 10 -4.34 4.39 12.96
CA PHE A 10 -2.91 4.62 13.12
C PHE A 10 -2.58 6.05 13.55
N HIS A 11 -3.32 7.04 13.04
CA HIS A 11 -3.18 8.42 13.47
C HIS A 11 -3.49 8.59 14.96
N ASP A 12 -4.61 8.02 15.43
CA ASP A 12 -5.00 8.08 16.84
C ASP A 12 -3.96 7.35 17.73
N LEU A 13 -3.40 6.23 17.26
CA LEU A 13 -2.32 5.52 17.93
C LEU A 13 -1.04 6.36 18.04
N LEU A 14 -0.66 7.06 16.96
CA LEU A 14 0.48 7.98 16.95
C LEU A 14 0.29 9.15 17.90
N GLN A 15 -0.88 9.77 17.92
CA GLN A 15 -1.20 10.87 18.84
C GLN A 15 -1.12 10.44 20.30
N ASN A 16 -1.63 9.24 20.62
CA ASN A 16 -1.56 8.70 21.97
C ASN A 16 -0.12 8.35 22.40
N ALA A 17 0.70 7.84 21.48
CA ALA A 17 2.10 7.52 21.75
C ALA A 17 3.00 8.77 21.83
N PHE A 18 2.68 9.80 21.05
CA PHE A 18 3.45 11.05 20.99
C PHE A 18 2.54 12.27 21.07
N PRO A 19 1.94 12.59 22.24
CA PRO A 19 1.07 13.76 22.39
C PRO A 19 1.79 15.09 22.11
N GLN A 20 3.13 15.09 22.25
CA GLN A 20 4.01 16.23 21.99
C GLN A 20 4.50 16.30 20.54
N ALA A 21 4.00 15.46 19.63
CA ALA A 21 4.32 15.56 18.21
C ALA A 21 3.65 16.82 17.64
N GLU A 22 4.36 17.94 17.73
CA GLU A 22 3.91 19.22 17.21
C GLU A 22 4.07 19.28 15.68
N ALA A 23 3.20 20.07 15.04
CA ALA A 23 3.30 20.44 13.63
C ALA A 23 3.17 19.30 12.59
N THR A 24 2.54 18.17 12.93
CA THR A 24 2.22 17.09 11.97
C THR A 24 1.35 17.59 10.81
N ASN A 25 0.48 18.56 11.07
CA ASN A 25 -0.38 19.20 10.08
C ASN A 25 0.39 19.92 8.96
N LEU A 26 1.68 20.22 9.14
CA LEU A 26 2.53 20.78 8.09
C LEU A 26 2.77 19.81 6.92
N PHE A 27 2.47 18.52 7.13
CA PHE A 27 2.55 17.46 6.14
C PHE A 27 1.17 17.05 5.59
N ASP A 28 0.10 17.72 5.99
CA ASP A 28 -1.21 17.52 5.36
C ASP A 28 -1.17 17.97 3.90
N GLN A 29 -1.82 17.22 3.00
CA GLN A 29 -1.74 17.46 1.55
C GLN A 29 -2.08 18.91 1.15
N GLU A 30 -3.10 19.51 1.77
CA GLU A 30 -3.50 20.90 1.51
C GLU A 30 -2.42 21.89 1.98
N VAL A 31 -1.86 21.69 3.17
CA VAL A 31 -0.81 22.55 3.71
C VAL A 31 0.47 22.43 2.88
N MET A 32 0.86 21.21 2.51
CA MET A 32 1.99 20.97 1.59
C MET A 32 1.77 21.65 0.25
N THR A 33 0.55 21.63 -0.30
CA THR A 33 0.25 22.30 -1.59
C THR A 33 0.60 23.78 -1.53
N TRP A 34 0.16 24.50 -0.51
CA TRP A 34 0.46 25.93 -0.36
C TRP A 34 1.95 26.21 -0.11
N ARG A 35 2.60 25.38 0.70
CA ARG A 35 4.04 25.49 0.99
C ARG A 35 4.88 25.25 -0.26
N ILE A 36 4.56 24.20 -1.02
CA ILE A 36 5.21 23.89 -2.30
C ILE A 36 4.98 25.05 -3.28
N MET A 37 3.75 25.54 -3.43
CA MET A 37 3.44 26.66 -4.34
C MET A 37 4.29 27.90 -4.02
N LYS A 38 4.51 28.19 -2.73
CA LYS A 38 5.37 29.30 -2.28
C LYS A 38 6.85 29.07 -2.60
N ASP A 39 7.36 27.85 -2.42
CA ASP A 39 8.77 27.52 -2.62
C ASP A 39 9.16 27.29 -4.09
N LEU A 40 8.21 26.86 -4.92
CA LEU A 40 8.44 26.46 -6.31
C LEU A 40 9.13 27.54 -7.17
N PRO A 41 8.71 28.83 -7.15
CA PRO A 41 9.34 29.87 -7.97
C PRO A 41 10.81 30.07 -7.64
N ARG A 42 11.16 30.02 -6.35
CA ARG A 42 12.55 30.14 -5.88
C ARG A 42 13.37 28.92 -6.28
N LEU A 43 12.85 27.71 -6.08
CA LEU A 43 13.55 26.47 -6.40
C LEU A 43 13.69 26.22 -7.90
N ALA A 44 12.76 26.71 -8.72
CA ALA A 44 12.80 26.63 -10.18
C ALA A 44 13.98 27.39 -10.84
N THR A 45 14.76 28.15 -10.06
CA THR A 45 16.02 28.77 -10.51
C THR A 45 17.21 27.80 -10.51
N ARG A 46 17.08 26.66 -9.82
CA ARG A 46 18.16 25.67 -9.69
C ARG A 46 18.15 24.70 -10.88
N PRO A 47 19.32 24.19 -11.32
CA PRO A 47 19.41 23.30 -12.48
C PRO A 47 18.63 22.00 -12.32
N GLU A 48 18.54 21.46 -11.11
CA GLU A 48 17.81 20.21 -10.81
C GLU A 48 16.30 20.36 -11.07
N PHE A 49 15.78 21.59 -11.03
CA PHE A 49 14.37 21.93 -11.24
C PHE A 49 14.07 22.35 -12.69
N ALA A 50 14.96 22.08 -13.66
CA ALA A 50 14.81 22.52 -15.05
C ALA A 50 13.45 22.13 -15.68
N ALA A 51 12.97 20.91 -15.43
CA ALA A 51 11.68 20.44 -15.92
C ALA A 51 10.50 21.25 -15.33
N ILE A 52 10.56 21.56 -14.04
CA ILE A 52 9.56 22.39 -13.34
C ILE A 52 9.62 23.82 -13.86
N SER A 53 10.83 24.39 -13.98
CA SER A 53 11.06 25.72 -14.52
C SER A 53 10.46 25.86 -15.92
N HIS A 54 10.65 24.87 -16.78
CA HIS A 54 10.05 24.83 -18.11
C HIS A 54 8.51 24.78 -18.07
N TYR A 55 7.93 23.94 -17.21
CA TYR A 55 6.47 23.83 -17.07
C TYR A 55 5.80 25.12 -16.59
N LEU A 56 6.45 25.85 -15.69
CA LEU A 56 5.95 27.11 -15.13
C LEU A 56 6.04 28.28 -16.13
N ARG A 57 6.84 28.19 -17.19
CA ARG A 57 6.91 29.22 -18.23
C ARG A 57 5.62 29.25 -19.05
N GLY A 58 5.09 30.46 -19.27
CA GLY A 58 3.90 30.72 -20.09
C GLY A 58 2.79 31.44 -19.32
N GLU A 59 1.65 31.62 -19.97
CA GLU A 59 0.48 32.27 -19.39
C GLU A 59 -0.11 31.47 -18.22
N ARG A 60 -0.78 32.18 -17.29
CA ARG A 60 -1.38 31.60 -16.07
C ARG A 60 -0.39 30.87 -15.15
N THR A 61 0.82 31.44 -14.99
CA THR A 61 1.88 30.88 -14.15
C THR A 61 1.41 30.51 -12.74
N GLU A 62 0.59 31.35 -12.10
CA GLU A 62 0.08 31.09 -10.75
C GLU A 62 -0.84 29.86 -10.70
N LEU A 63 -1.75 29.72 -11.66
CA LEU A 63 -2.64 28.56 -11.74
C LEU A 63 -1.85 27.27 -12.00
N ARG A 64 -0.87 27.31 -12.92
CA ARG A 64 0.02 26.16 -13.19
C ARG A 64 0.86 25.80 -11.97
N ALA A 65 1.36 26.79 -11.24
CA ALA A 65 2.11 26.57 -10.00
C ALA A 65 1.25 25.90 -8.94
N TYR A 66 0.00 26.35 -8.76
CA TYR A 66 -0.94 25.72 -7.85
C TYR A 66 -1.28 24.27 -8.25
N GLU A 67 -1.62 24.02 -9.52
CA GLU A 67 -1.94 22.68 -10.01
C GLU A 67 -0.77 21.71 -9.86
N LEU A 68 0.44 22.16 -10.19
CA LEU A 68 1.65 21.36 -10.03
C LEU A 68 1.95 21.12 -8.55
N ALA A 69 1.88 22.14 -7.70
CA ALA A 69 2.08 22.00 -6.27
C ALA A 69 1.12 20.99 -5.65
N ARG A 70 -0.15 20.98 -6.08
CA ARG A 70 -1.15 20.02 -5.62
C ARG A 70 -0.82 18.59 -6.05
N ARG A 71 -0.37 18.40 -7.29
CA ARG A 71 0.08 17.08 -7.80
C ARG A 71 1.30 16.57 -7.05
N ILE A 72 2.27 17.45 -6.77
CA ILE A 72 3.47 17.10 -5.99
C ILE A 72 3.09 16.75 -4.55
N ALA A 73 2.26 17.57 -3.89
CA ALA A 73 1.78 17.31 -2.54
C ALA A 73 1.06 15.96 -2.44
N HIS A 74 0.20 15.65 -3.41
CA HIS A 74 -0.47 14.35 -3.49
C HIS A 74 0.52 13.19 -3.65
N ALA A 75 1.54 13.33 -4.50
CA ALA A 75 2.57 12.31 -4.64
C ALA A 75 3.37 12.10 -3.33
N PHE A 76 3.72 13.18 -2.63
CA PHE A 76 4.42 13.11 -1.34
C PHE A 76 3.57 12.46 -0.24
N ASP A 77 2.28 12.80 -0.17
CA ASP A 77 1.31 12.15 0.72
C ASP A 77 1.26 10.63 0.48
N GLN A 78 1.20 10.21 -0.79
CA GLN A 78 1.26 8.80 -1.15
C GLN A 78 2.61 8.15 -0.77
N TYR A 79 3.73 8.85 -0.97
CA TYR A 79 5.05 8.31 -0.64
C TYR A 79 5.22 8.09 0.87
N LEU A 80 4.65 8.95 1.71
CA LEU A 80 4.70 8.79 3.16
C LEU A 80 4.09 7.46 3.62
N VAL A 81 3.08 6.97 2.91
CA VAL A 81 2.36 5.72 3.25
C VAL A 81 2.92 4.51 2.52
N PHE A 82 3.18 4.64 1.21
CA PHE A 82 3.53 3.50 0.35
C PHE A 82 5.04 3.34 0.11
N ARG A 83 5.84 4.37 0.37
CA ARG A 83 7.31 4.36 0.18
C ARG A 83 8.06 5.01 1.35
N PRO A 84 7.77 4.64 2.62
CA PRO A 84 8.35 5.31 3.78
C PRO A 84 9.88 5.27 3.78
N LYS A 85 10.49 4.14 3.37
CA LYS A 85 11.96 4.03 3.27
C LYS A 85 12.56 5.10 2.36
N MET A 86 11.97 5.34 1.19
CA MET A 86 12.46 6.34 0.24
C MET A 86 12.43 7.75 0.83
N ILE A 87 11.36 8.09 1.56
CA ILE A 87 11.22 9.38 2.25
C ILE A 87 12.28 9.53 3.34
N LEU A 88 12.52 8.48 4.12
CA LEU A 88 13.54 8.48 5.18
C LEU A 88 14.97 8.57 4.61
N ASP A 89 15.23 7.91 3.48
CA ASP A 89 16.50 8.04 2.76
C ASP A 89 16.67 9.52 2.30
N TRP A 90 15.60 10.15 1.80
CA TRP A 90 15.64 11.58 1.45
C TRP A 90 15.87 12.50 2.64
N ASP A 91 15.29 12.19 3.81
CA ASP A 91 15.54 12.91 5.07
C ASP A 91 17.03 12.85 5.46
N ALA A 92 17.66 11.69 5.25
CA ALA A 92 19.08 11.46 5.51
C ALA A 92 20.02 12.16 4.49
N GLY A 93 19.47 12.78 3.45
CA GLY A 93 20.23 13.52 2.44
C GLY A 93 20.40 12.80 1.11
N GLU A 94 19.84 11.59 0.96
CA GLU A 94 19.96 10.82 -0.28
C GLU A 94 19.19 11.47 -1.45
N GLY A 95 19.73 11.29 -2.66
CA GLY A 95 19.14 11.80 -3.90
C GLY A 95 19.41 13.28 -4.16
N ASN A 96 19.85 13.59 -5.38
CA ASN A 96 20.15 14.95 -5.85
C ASN A 96 19.13 15.48 -6.88
N GLU A 97 18.04 14.76 -7.09
CA GLU A 97 16.94 15.19 -7.97
C GLU A 97 16.00 16.18 -7.27
N TRP A 98 15.15 16.86 -8.05
CA TRP A 98 14.27 17.91 -7.54
C TRP A 98 13.30 17.43 -6.44
N GLN A 99 12.83 16.17 -6.49
CA GLN A 99 11.90 15.62 -5.49
C GLN A 99 12.55 15.53 -4.11
N PRO A 100 13.68 14.81 -3.91
CA PRO A 100 14.40 14.79 -2.64
C PRO A 100 14.77 16.19 -2.14
N ILE A 101 15.22 17.08 -3.03
CA ILE A 101 15.59 18.45 -2.66
C ILE A 101 14.37 19.23 -2.14
N LEU A 102 13.24 19.16 -2.85
CA LEU A 102 12.00 19.81 -2.44
C LEU A 102 11.47 19.22 -1.13
N TRP A 103 11.48 17.89 -0.99
CA TRP A 103 11.07 17.20 0.23
C TRP A 103 11.89 17.68 1.43
N ARG A 104 13.23 17.69 1.31
CA ARG A 104 14.10 18.20 2.37
C ARG A 104 13.82 19.66 2.72
N GLN A 105 13.49 20.50 1.75
CA GLN A 105 13.09 21.89 1.99
C GLN A 105 11.78 21.98 2.79
N LEU A 106 10.82 21.10 2.53
CA LEU A 106 9.54 21.05 3.26
C LEU A 106 9.72 20.51 4.68
N GLN A 107 10.46 19.41 4.87
CA GLN A 107 10.55 18.79 6.19
C GLN A 107 11.34 19.62 7.21
N GLN A 108 12.19 20.56 6.76
CA GLN A 108 12.94 21.49 7.62
C GLN A 108 12.07 22.27 8.62
N ALA A 109 10.80 22.55 8.30
CA ALA A 109 9.91 23.28 9.20
C ALA A 109 9.45 22.44 10.41
N ALA A 110 9.46 21.11 10.29
CA ALA A 110 9.13 20.19 11.37
C ALA A 110 9.84 18.84 11.15
N PRO A 111 11.17 18.79 11.40
CA PRO A 111 11.96 17.60 11.09
C PRO A 111 11.48 16.37 11.84
N GLY A 112 11.29 15.25 11.12
CA GLY A 112 10.84 13.98 11.69
C GLY A 112 9.41 13.96 12.25
N GLN A 113 8.58 14.98 11.97
CA GLN A 113 7.17 15.04 12.39
C GLN A 113 6.19 14.56 11.31
N HIS A 114 6.69 14.03 10.19
CA HIS A 114 5.85 13.39 9.18
C HIS A 114 5.54 11.94 9.53
N GLN A 115 4.50 11.39 8.88
CA GLN A 115 3.93 10.09 9.24
C GLN A 115 4.94 8.93 9.14
N ALA A 116 5.85 8.93 8.17
CA ALA A 116 6.83 7.86 8.02
C ALA A 116 7.85 7.83 9.18
N ALA A 117 8.37 9.00 9.57
CA ALA A 117 9.31 9.12 10.69
C ALA A 117 8.65 8.82 12.05
N LEU A 118 7.45 9.37 12.28
CA LEU A 118 6.67 9.08 13.48
C LEU A 118 6.29 7.59 13.55
N GLY A 119 5.98 7.00 12.40
CA GLY A 119 5.71 5.58 12.25
C GLY A 119 6.86 4.68 12.70
N LEU A 120 8.10 4.99 12.28
CA LEU A 120 9.28 4.27 12.77
C LEU A 120 9.48 4.42 14.28
N ARG A 121 9.30 5.65 14.80
CA ARG A 121 9.39 5.90 16.25
C ARG A 121 8.35 5.10 17.02
N LEU A 122 7.14 4.93 16.46
CA LEU A 122 6.08 4.14 17.05
C LEU A 122 6.43 2.66 17.10
N ILE A 123 6.92 2.08 16.00
CA ILE A 123 7.45 0.70 15.96
C ILE A 123 8.48 0.51 17.08
N ASP A 124 9.43 1.44 17.18
CA ASP A 124 10.49 1.45 18.18
C ASP A 124 9.97 1.57 19.62
N ALA A 125 8.89 2.32 19.83
CA ALA A 125 8.24 2.46 21.13
C ALA A 125 7.41 1.22 21.48
N LEU A 126 6.74 0.59 20.50
CA LEU A 126 6.01 -0.66 20.68
C LEU A 126 6.95 -1.79 21.10
N LYS A 127 8.09 -1.95 20.41
CA LYS A 127 9.14 -2.94 20.75
C LYS A 127 9.70 -2.80 22.15
N ARG A 128 9.73 -1.57 22.68
CA ARG A 128 10.26 -1.25 24.02
C ARG A 128 9.19 -1.16 25.09
N ASP A 129 7.94 -1.52 24.78
CA ASP A 129 6.80 -1.45 25.69
C ASP A 129 6.50 -0.01 26.20
N ARG A 130 6.75 1.00 25.37
CA ARG A 130 6.62 2.44 25.72
C ARG A 130 5.49 3.18 25.01
N ALA A 131 4.76 2.51 24.12
CA ALA A 131 3.59 3.08 23.45
C ALA A 131 2.30 2.44 23.98
N PRO A 132 1.21 3.19 24.18
CA PRO A 132 -0.07 2.58 24.52
C PRO A 132 -0.56 1.72 23.35
N VAL A 133 -1.19 0.59 23.66
CA VAL A 133 -1.91 -0.24 22.68
C VAL A 133 -3.37 -0.39 23.11
N PRO A 134 -4.31 -0.57 22.16
CA PRO A 134 -5.69 -0.93 22.50
C PRO A 134 -5.76 -2.24 23.27
N GLU A 135 -6.87 -2.49 23.95
CA GLU A 135 -7.14 -3.78 24.59
C GLU A 135 -7.24 -4.93 23.57
N ARG A 136 -7.81 -4.65 22.39
CA ARG A 136 -7.96 -5.59 21.27
C ARG A 136 -8.19 -4.84 19.97
N VAL A 137 -7.72 -5.40 18.86
CA VAL A 137 -7.97 -4.90 17.50
C VAL A 137 -8.65 -5.99 16.67
N SER A 138 -9.63 -5.60 15.86
CA SER A 138 -10.22 -6.49 14.86
C SER A 138 -10.33 -5.77 13.52
N ILE A 139 -9.86 -6.42 12.46
CA ILE A 139 -9.75 -5.88 11.12
C ILE A 139 -10.63 -6.73 10.21
N PHE A 140 -11.67 -6.11 9.63
CA PHE A 140 -12.65 -6.80 8.79
C PHE A 140 -12.75 -6.17 7.41
N GLY A 141 -12.91 -7.01 6.38
CA GLY A 141 -13.34 -6.55 5.06
C GLY A 141 -12.31 -5.67 4.33
N ILE A 142 -11.04 -5.78 4.69
CA ILE A 142 -9.96 -5.05 4.02
C ILE A 142 -9.31 -5.98 2.99
N SER A 143 -9.28 -5.53 1.73
CA SER A 143 -8.67 -6.26 0.61
C SER A 143 -7.23 -5.83 0.31
N THR A 144 -6.73 -4.79 0.99
CA THR A 144 -5.35 -4.32 0.91
C THR A 144 -5.00 -3.38 2.06
N LEU A 145 -3.77 -3.48 2.57
CA LEU A 145 -3.15 -2.49 3.45
C LEU A 145 -1.76 -2.14 2.93
N PRO A 146 -1.29 -0.89 3.10
CA PRO A 146 0.09 -0.54 2.89
C PRO A 146 1.03 -1.44 3.71
N PRO A 147 2.21 -1.84 3.18
CA PRO A 147 3.18 -2.68 3.91
C PRO A 147 3.53 -2.14 5.30
N PHE A 148 3.66 -0.82 5.40
CA PHE A 148 3.93 -0.15 6.68
C PHE A 148 2.86 -0.42 7.75
N TYR A 149 1.58 -0.50 7.37
CA TYR A 149 0.49 -0.81 8.29
C TYR A 149 0.51 -2.28 8.71
N ILE A 150 0.91 -3.18 7.81
CA ILE A 150 1.11 -4.60 8.13
C ILE A 150 2.24 -4.78 9.15
N SER A 151 3.37 -4.10 8.95
CA SER A 151 4.46 -4.11 9.93
C SER A 151 4.00 -3.59 11.30
N LEU A 152 3.26 -2.48 11.34
CA LEU A 152 2.70 -1.96 12.60
C LEU A 152 1.74 -2.94 13.27
N ILE A 153 0.88 -3.60 12.49
CA ILE A 153 -0.03 -4.65 13.01
C ILE A 153 0.76 -5.78 13.67
N GLY A 154 1.87 -6.22 13.06
CA GLY A 154 2.76 -7.22 13.65
C GLY A 154 3.38 -6.78 14.97
N GLU A 155 3.77 -5.51 15.11
CA GLU A 155 4.32 -4.98 16.36
C GLU A 155 3.23 -4.80 17.45
N ILE A 156 2.01 -4.45 17.06
CA ILE A 156 0.87 -4.32 17.97
C ILE A 156 0.42 -5.70 18.47
N SER A 157 0.41 -6.72 17.60
CA SER A 157 -0.05 -8.07 17.94
C SER A 157 0.80 -8.76 19.00
N ALA A 158 2.06 -8.35 19.14
CA ALA A 158 2.93 -8.79 20.24
C ALA A 158 2.43 -8.34 21.63
N ARG A 159 1.51 -7.37 21.71
CA ARG A 159 1.09 -6.71 22.95
C ARG A 159 -0.41 -6.71 23.21
N CYS A 160 -1.24 -6.85 22.18
CA CYS A 160 -2.67 -7.05 22.34
C CYS A 160 -3.22 -8.05 21.29
N PRO A 161 -4.34 -8.72 21.56
CA PRO A 161 -4.98 -9.57 20.56
C PRO A 161 -5.36 -8.76 19.31
N VAL A 162 -4.87 -9.20 18.15
CA VAL A 162 -5.25 -8.67 16.84
C VAL A 162 -5.91 -9.80 16.05
N HIS A 163 -7.15 -9.59 15.63
CA HIS A 163 -7.89 -10.52 14.79
C HIS A 163 -8.03 -9.94 13.39
N LEU A 164 -7.50 -10.64 12.40
CA LEU A 164 -7.56 -10.25 11.00
C LEU A 164 -8.50 -11.18 10.26
N PHE A 165 -9.60 -10.64 9.73
CA PHE A 165 -10.62 -11.37 9.01
C PHE A 165 -10.50 -11.05 7.52
N VAL A 166 -9.93 -11.98 6.77
CA VAL A 166 -9.64 -11.81 5.35
C VAL A 166 -10.60 -12.65 4.54
N MET A 167 -11.15 -12.04 3.49
CA MET A 167 -11.98 -12.74 2.52
C MET A 167 -11.11 -13.18 1.37
N GLU A 168 -10.84 -14.48 1.30
CA GLU A 168 -10.06 -15.08 0.24
C GLU A 168 -10.94 -15.87 -0.74
N PRO A 169 -10.58 -15.89 -2.03
CA PRO A 169 -11.38 -16.57 -3.05
C PRO A 169 -11.23 -18.10 -3.04
N THR A 170 -10.18 -18.61 -2.40
CA THR A 170 -9.80 -20.04 -2.35
C THR A 170 -8.99 -20.32 -1.07
N PRO A 171 -9.07 -21.53 -0.50
CA PRO A 171 -8.15 -21.99 0.55
C PRO A 171 -6.75 -22.32 0.02
N LEU A 172 -6.56 -22.37 -1.30
CA LEU A 172 -5.28 -22.70 -1.93
C LEU A 172 -4.40 -21.46 -2.04
N TRP A 173 -3.08 -21.64 -1.92
CA TRP A 173 -2.14 -20.55 -2.14
C TRP A 173 -2.25 -19.99 -3.56
N TRP A 174 -2.54 -18.69 -3.66
CA TRP A 174 -2.72 -18.00 -4.93
C TRP A 174 -1.84 -16.74 -5.07
N GLY A 175 -0.87 -16.56 -4.14
CA GLY A 175 0.06 -15.43 -4.10
C GLY A 175 0.96 -15.30 -5.34
N ASP A 176 1.15 -16.40 -6.06
CA ASP A 176 1.99 -16.47 -7.26
C ASP A 176 1.23 -16.38 -8.59
N ILE A 177 -0.10 -16.50 -8.58
CA ILE A 177 -0.90 -16.49 -9.81
C ILE A 177 -0.77 -15.14 -10.52
N ARG A 178 -0.26 -15.16 -11.76
CA ARG A 178 0.00 -13.95 -12.56
C ARG A 178 -0.89 -13.87 -13.79
N SER A 179 -1.25 -12.64 -14.17
CA SER A 179 -1.94 -12.41 -15.45
C SER A 179 -1.05 -12.78 -16.65
N LYS A 180 -1.66 -13.10 -17.79
CA LYS A 180 -0.94 -13.32 -19.07
C LYS A 180 -0.02 -12.15 -19.44
N ARG A 181 -0.44 -10.92 -19.14
CA ARG A 181 0.34 -9.70 -19.39
C ARG A 181 1.57 -9.59 -18.49
N GLU A 182 1.43 -9.96 -17.21
CA GLU A 182 2.55 -9.99 -16.26
C GLU A 182 3.58 -11.04 -16.68
N LYS A 183 3.12 -12.26 -17.03
CA LYS A 183 3.98 -13.32 -17.55
C LYS A 183 4.72 -12.92 -18.82
N ALA A 184 4.02 -12.31 -19.79
CA ALA A 184 4.63 -11.84 -21.03
C ALA A 184 5.71 -10.76 -20.80
N ARG A 185 5.54 -9.88 -19.80
CA ARG A 185 6.55 -8.88 -19.42
C ARG A 185 7.76 -9.51 -18.70
N ALA A 186 7.55 -10.60 -17.97
CA ALA A 186 8.60 -11.31 -17.25
C ALA A 186 9.45 -12.24 -18.12
N LYS A 187 9.02 -12.55 -19.36
CA LYS A 187 9.79 -13.35 -20.33
C LYS A 187 11.01 -12.58 -20.91
N GLN A 188 11.93 -12.15 -20.04
CA GLN A 188 13.38 -12.13 -20.29
C GLN A 188 13.94 -13.45 -19.73
N PRO A 189 14.09 -14.51 -20.56
CA PRO A 189 14.25 -15.89 -20.09
C PRO A 189 15.53 -16.17 -19.30
N GLU A 190 16.56 -15.33 -19.39
CA GLU A 190 17.88 -15.62 -18.82
C GLU A 190 18.00 -15.41 -17.30
N LEU A 191 17.05 -14.72 -16.65
CA LEU A 191 17.15 -14.42 -15.21
C LEU A 191 16.18 -15.17 -14.29
N PHE A 192 15.08 -15.74 -14.80
CA PHE A 192 13.96 -16.14 -13.92
C PHE A 192 13.32 -17.50 -14.18
N GLY A 193 13.92 -18.41 -14.95
CA GLY A 193 13.59 -19.85 -14.95
C GLY A 193 12.09 -20.20 -14.83
N PHE A 194 11.23 -19.67 -15.70
CA PHE A 194 9.80 -19.97 -15.69
C PHE A 194 9.47 -20.99 -16.78
N ASP A 195 9.03 -22.18 -16.38
CA ASP A 195 8.50 -23.20 -17.28
C ASP A 195 7.10 -22.81 -17.82
N GLU A 196 6.78 -23.35 -18.99
CA GLU A 196 5.52 -23.16 -19.69
C GLU A 196 4.34 -23.77 -18.91
N GLU A 197 3.28 -22.97 -18.73
CA GLU A 197 1.99 -23.37 -18.15
C GLU A 197 2.07 -23.99 -16.74
N ASP A 198 2.20 -23.14 -15.72
CA ASP A 198 2.07 -23.54 -14.32
C ASP A 198 0.66 -24.14 -14.07
N PRO A 199 0.55 -25.43 -13.67
CA PRO A 199 -0.73 -26.05 -13.39
C PRO A 199 -1.34 -25.44 -12.11
N GLY A 200 -2.27 -24.49 -12.28
CA GLY A 200 -2.95 -23.83 -11.15
C GLY A 200 -3.39 -22.39 -11.40
N ASP A 201 -3.14 -21.83 -12.58
CA ASP A 201 -3.53 -20.44 -12.88
C ASP A 201 -4.99 -20.32 -13.36
N ASN A 202 -5.92 -20.12 -12.42
CA ASN A 202 -7.24 -19.63 -12.80
C ASN A 202 -7.12 -18.27 -13.54
N GLU A 203 -7.51 -18.23 -14.82
CA GLU A 203 -7.31 -17.04 -15.67
C GLU A 203 -8.02 -15.79 -15.12
N LEU A 204 -9.20 -15.96 -14.51
CA LEU A 204 -9.97 -14.85 -13.96
C LEU A 204 -9.29 -14.30 -12.71
N LEU A 205 -8.81 -15.16 -11.83
CA LEU A 205 -8.07 -14.78 -10.64
C LEU A 205 -6.74 -14.11 -11.02
N GLY A 206 -6.01 -14.63 -12.01
CA GLY A 206 -4.79 -13.99 -12.49
C GLY A 206 -5.03 -12.61 -13.11
N ALA A 207 -6.14 -12.41 -13.82
CA ALA A 207 -6.46 -11.13 -14.45
C ALA A 207 -6.97 -10.08 -13.46
N ASN A 208 -7.72 -10.48 -12.43
CA ASN A 208 -8.46 -9.56 -11.55
C ASN A 208 -7.96 -9.55 -10.10
N GLY A 209 -7.23 -10.58 -9.69
CA GLY A 209 -6.85 -10.82 -8.30
C GLY A 209 -5.60 -10.07 -7.83
N LYS A 210 -4.96 -9.26 -8.68
CA LYS A 210 -3.67 -8.61 -8.36
C LYS A 210 -3.64 -7.93 -6.99
N VAL A 211 -4.65 -7.13 -6.65
CA VAL A 211 -4.67 -6.39 -5.37
C VAL A 211 -4.72 -7.35 -4.18
N GLY A 212 -5.60 -8.35 -4.21
CA GLY A 212 -5.71 -9.32 -3.13
C GLY A 212 -4.50 -10.26 -3.06
N ARG A 213 -3.91 -10.60 -4.21
CA ARG A 213 -2.67 -11.38 -4.30
C ARG A 213 -1.51 -10.66 -3.65
N ASP A 214 -1.33 -9.38 -3.98
CA ASP A 214 -0.28 -8.55 -3.40
C ASP A 214 -0.52 -8.37 -1.87
N PHE A 215 -1.79 -8.31 -1.43
CA PHE A 215 -2.14 -8.29 0.00
C PHE A 215 -1.87 -9.61 0.71
N LEU A 216 -2.23 -10.76 0.12
CA LEU A 216 -1.93 -12.10 0.65
C LEU A 216 -0.42 -12.27 0.86
N ASN A 217 0.39 -11.87 -0.14
CA ASN A 217 1.85 -11.93 -0.02
C ASN A 217 2.39 -11.09 1.16
N LEU A 218 1.83 -9.89 1.39
CA LEU A 218 2.22 -9.07 2.55
C LEU A 218 1.78 -9.72 3.87
N MET A 219 0.58 -10.32 3.92
CA MET A 219 0.10 -10.99 5.12
C MET A 219 0.90 -12.25 5.45
N ALA A 220 1.40 -12.95 4.44
CA ALA A 220 2.24 -14.14 4.63
C ALA A 220 3.57 -13.82 5.36
N GLU A 221 3.96 -12.55 5.47
CA GLU A 221 5.09 -12.11 6.31
C GLU A 221 4.74 -12.10 7.81
N LEU A 222 3.46 -12.09 8.17
CA LEU A 222 3.00 -12.17 9.56
C LEU A 222 3.01 -13.62 10.03
N THR A 223 3.33 -13.83 11.31
CA THR A 223 3.25 -15.15 11.96
C THR A 223 2.04 -15.17 12.89
N PRO A 224 0.89 -15.73 12.46
CA PRO A 224 -0.29 -15.81 13.31
C PRO A 224 -0.06 -16.79 14.47
N VAL A 225 -0.62 -16.47 15.65
CA VAL A 225 -0.65 -17.41 16.79
C VAL A 225 -1.65 -18.55 16.53
N ALA A 226 -2.72 -18.24 15.80
CA ALA A 226 -3.72 -19.19 15.35
C ALA A 226 -4.28 -18.71 14.01
N GLU A 227 -4.57 -19.66 13.13
CA GLU A 227 -5.21 -19.46 11.84
C GLU A 227 -6.40 -20.40 11.76
N ASP A 228 -7.53 -19.90 11.28
CA ASP A 228 -8.78 -20.66 11.16
C ASP A 228 -9.33 -20.46 9.74
N GLU A 229 -9.46 -21.56 9.01
CA GLU A 229 -9.90 -21.58 7.63
C GLU A 229 -11.42 -21.81 7.57
N ASP A 230 -12.19 -20.72 7.46
CA ASP A 230 -13.67 -20.78 7.35
C ASP A 230 -14.14 -20.69 5.89
N PHE A 231 -13.65 -21.62 5.06
CA PHE A 231 -14.02 -21.70 3.65
C PHE A 231 -15.24 -22.59 3.41
N VAL A 232 -16.21 -22.06 2.68
CA VAL A 232 -17.37 -22.84 2.20
C VAL A 232 -17.19 -23.16 0.72
N SER A 233 -17.08 -24.44 0.39
CA SER A 233 -16.91 -24.89 -1.00
C SER A 233 -18.18 -24.63 -1.83
N PRO A 234 -18.08 -23.91 -2.97
CA PRO A 234 -19.20 -23.71 -3.89
C PRO A 234 -19.74 -25.01 -4.52
N ALA A 235 -19.04 -26.14 -4.36
CA ALA A 235 -19.49 -27.46 -4.80
C ALA A 235 -20.44 -28.15 -3.79
N GLY A 236 -20.72 -27.52 -2.65
CA GLY A 236 -21.62 -28.03 -1.62
C GLY A 236 -23.04 -28.25 -2.14
N LYS A 237 -23.68 -29.34 -1.68
CA LYS A 237 -25.08 -29.67 -2.03
C LYS A 237 -26.09 -28.59 -1.60
N GLU A 238 -25.69 -27.69 -0.71
CA GLU A 238 -26.49 -26.57 -0.20
C GLU A 238 -26.72 -25.45 -1.22
N PHE A 239 -25.90 -25.35 -2.27
CA PHE A 239 -25.99 -24.29 -3.27
C PHE A 239 -27.00 -24.56 -4.40
N GLY A 240 -27.73 -25.68 -4.34
CA GLY A 240 -28.78 -26.01 -5.31
C GLY A 240 -28.23 -26.59 -6.63
N PRO A 241 -28.99 -26.53 -7.75
CA PRO A 241 -28.55 -27.09 -9.03
C PRO A 241 -27.35 -26.32 -9.60
N ALA A 242 -26.51 -27.01 -10.38
CA ALA A 242 -25.38 -26.39 -11.05
C ALA A 242 -25.83 -25.21 -11.93
N THR A 243 -25.17 -24.07 -11.77
CA THR A 243 -25.36 -22.88 -12.58
C THR A 243 -24.00 -22.43 -13.11
N LEU A 244 -24.00 -21.66 -14.20
CA LEU A 244 -22.77 -21.07 -14.74
C LEU A 244 -22.02 -20.22 -13.67
N LEU A 245 -22.75 -19.55 -12.79
CA LEU A 245 -22.15 -18.79 -11.69
C LEU A 245 -21.41 -19.72 -10.71
N LEU A 246 -22.05 -20.82 -10.30
CA LEU A 246 -21.44 -21.79 -9.39
C LEU A 246 -20.24 -22.50 -10.04
N GLU A 247 -20.28 -22.76 -11.34
CA GLU A 247 -19.14 -23.29 -12.09
C GLU A 247 -17.95 -22.32 -12.04
N ILE A 248 -18.16 -21.03 -12.32
CA ILE A 248 -17.09 -20.02 -12.24
C ILE A 248 -16.56 -19.87 -10.81
N GLN A 249 -17.44 -19.83 -9.81
CA GLN A 249 -17.04 -19.72 -8.40
C GLN A 249 -16.23 -20.95 -7.97
N ARG A 250 -16.64 -22.14 -8.39
CA ARG A 250 -15.91 -23.38 -8.15
C ARG A 250 -14.55 -23.39 -8.83
N ASP A 251 -14.46 -22.95 -10.08
CA ASP A 251 -13.19 -22.87 -10.81
C ASP A 251 -12.20 -21.92 -10.13
N ILE A 252 -12.69 -20.79 -9.59
CA ILE A 252 -11.86 -19.87 -8.79
C ILE A 252 -11.45 -20.53 -7.47
N PHE A 253 -12.39 -21.16 -6.77
CA PHE A 253 -12.14 -21.81 -5.47
C PHE A 253 -11.15 -22.97 -5.57
N GLU A 254 -11.21 -23.76 -6.63
CA GLU A 254 -10.33 -24.92 -6.88
C GLU A 254 -9.08 -24.55 -7.69
N LEU A 255 -8.90 -23.28 -8.07
CA LEU A 255 -7.84 -22.79 -8.95
C LEU A 255 -7.78 -23.48 -10.33
N ASN A 256 -8.92 -23.95 -10.83
CA ASN A 256 -9.02 -24.54 -12.15
C ASN A 256 -8.91 -23.45 -13.24
N SER A 257 -8.15 -23.75 -14.29
CA SER A 257 -8.31 -23.07 -15.57
C SER A 257 -9.68 -23.46 -16.12
N GLY A 258 -10.61 -22.50 -16.23
CA GLY A 258 -11.95 -22.73 -16.77
C GLY A 258 -11.95 -23.45 -18.13
N PRO A 259 -13.12 -23.84 -18.67
CA PRO A 259 -13.22 -24.80 -19.78
C PRO A 259 -12.30 -24.42 -20.95
N ALA A 260 -11.50 -25.40 -21.39
CA ALA A 260 -10.50 -25.22 -22.44
C ALA A 260 -11.11 -24.49 -23.64
N LYS A 261 -10.44 -23.42 -24.09
CA LYS A 261 -10.86 -22.67 -25.27
C LYS A 261 -10.95 -23.63 -26.45
N VAL A 262 -12.17 -23.95 -26.88
CA VAL A 262 -12.40 -24.66 -28.14
C VAL A 262 -11.77 -23.81 -29.23
N LYS A 263 -10.67 -24.29 -29.82
CA LYS A 263 -10.04 -23.65 -30.97
C LYS A 263 -11.13 -23.53 -32.03
N ARG A 264 -11.56 -22.30 -32.33
CA ARG A 264 -12.38 -22.04 -33.51
C ARG A 264 -11.50 -22.34 -34.73
N SER A 265 -11.79 -23.47 -35.37
CA SER A 265 -11.24 -23.87 -36.67
C SER A 265 -11.67 -22.91 -37.77
#